data_AF-A0A933ZSJ3-F1
#
_entry.id   AF-A0A933ZSJ3-F1
#
_cell.length_a   1.000
_cell.length_b   1.000
_cell.length_c   1.000
_cell.angle_alpha   90.00
_cell.angle_beta   90.00
_cell.angle_gamma   90.00
#
_symmetry.space_group_name_H-M   'P 1'
#
loop_
_entity.id
_entity.type
_entity.pdbx_description
1 polymer ?
#
loop_
_entity_poly.entity_id
_entity_poly.type
_entity_poly.pdbx_seq_one_letter_code
_entity_poly.pdbx_strand_id
1 'polypeptide(L)' 'MPRARSHGSEHEVRVTRDLSDNWAVEIAPIPASPRKWEPYKPEPAVLLVKLHATSRDAAARAALEQLKQQGKIDDFSV' A
#
# COMPACT_ATOMS: atom_id res chain seq x y z
N MET A 1 -12.76 5.23 -1.05
CA MET A 1 -11.80 4.33 -0.38
C MET A 1 -10.59 4.28 -1.28
N PRO A 2 -9.37 4.57 -0.78
CA PRO A 2 -8.21 4.71 -1.64
C PRO A 2 -7.86 3.37 -2.30
N ARG A 3 -7.37 3.42 -3.55
CA ARG A 3 -6.95 2.24 -4.33
C ARG A 3 -5.56 2.46 -4.90
N ALA A 4 -4.82 1.38 -5.08
CA ALA A 4 -3.52 1.39 -5.73
C ALA A 4 -3.46 0.32 -6.82
N ARG A 5 -2.69 0.57 -7.87
CA ARG A 5 -2.40 -0.39 -8.93
C ARG A 5 -0.94 -0.81 -8.85
N SER A 6 -0.67 -2.11 -8.80
CA SER A 6 0.68 -2.65 -8.96
C SER A 6 0.65 -3.92 -9.80
N HIS A 7 1.62 -4.06 -10.70
CA HIS A 7 1.73 -5.24 -11.59
C HIS A 7 0.42 -5.51 -12.36
N GLY A 8 -0.26 -4.44 -12.79
CA GLY A 8 -1.52 -4.53 -13.54
C GLY A 8 -2.74 -4.95 -12.72
N SER A 9 -2.59 -5.16 -11.41
CA SER A 9 -3.69 -5.51 -10.49
C SER A 9 -4.07 -4.33 -9.61
N GLU A 10 -5.37 -4.21 -9.30
CA GLU A 10 -5.87 -3.19 -8.38
C GLU A 10 -5.98 -3.75 -6.97
N HIS A 11 -5.60 -2.94 -5.99
CA HIS A 11 -5.51 -3.30 -4.58
C HIS A 11 -6.20 -2.25 -3.72
N GLU A 12 -6.87 -2.74 -2.66
CA GLU A 12 -7.45 -1.87 -1.65
C GLU A 12 -6.35 -1.31 -0.74
N VAL A 13 -6.45 -0.02 -0.43
CA VAL A 13 -5.52 0.66 0.47
C VAL A 13 -6.21 0.86 1.81
N ARG A 14 -5.61 0.29 2.86
CA ARG A 14 -6.06 0.47 4.22
C ARG A 14 -5.29 1.62 4.86
N VAL A 15 -6.01 2.58 5.43
CA VAL A 15 -5.41 3.71 6.16
C VAL A 15 -5.87 3.65 7.59
N THR A 16 -4.93 3.39 8.49
CA THR A 16 -5.18 3.29 9.93
C THR A 16 -4.40 4.38 10.67
N ARG A 17 -4.98 4.86 11.77
CA ARG A 17 -4.34 5.81 12.67
C ARG A 17 -3.86 5.04 13.90
N ASP A 18 -2.61 5.24 14.29
CA ASP A 18 -2.07 4.72 15.55
C ASP A 18 -2.37 5.71 16.70
N LEU A 19 -1.90 5.46 17.91
CA LEU A 19 -1.95 6.45 19.00
C LEU A 19 -1.16 7.70 18.57
N SER A 20 -1.76 8.90 18.70
CA SER A 20 -1.27 10.21 18.20
C SER A 20 -1.58 10.52 16.72
N ASP A 21 -0.85 11.43 16.06
CA ASP A 21 -1.01 11.84 14.65
C ASP A 21 -0.16 10.98 13.67
N ASN A 22 0.07 9.73 14.06
CA ASN A 22 0.78 8.74 13.25
C ASN A 22 -0.21 7.91 12.44
N TRP A 23 0.11 7.69 11.17
CA TRP A 23 -0.70 6.95 10.22
C TRP A 23 0.07 5.77 9.64
N ALA A 24 -0.62 4.66 9.44
CA ALA A 24 -0.14 3.49 8.74
C ALA A 24 -1.01 3.27 7.49
N VAL A 25 -0.36 3.28 6.32
CA VAL A 25 -0.99 3.05 5.02
C VAL A 25 -0.50 1.69 4.50
N GLU A 26 -1.44 0.78 4.30
CA GLU A 26 -1.19 -0.61 3.92
C GLU A 26 -1.82 -0.91 2.56
N ILE A 27 -1.08 -1.61 1.71
CA ILE A 27 -1.59 -2.14 0.44
C ILE A 27 -1.47 -3.66 0.52
N ALA A 28 -2.63 -4.32 0.60
CA ALA A 28 -2.73 -5.77 0.65
C ALA A 28 -3.13 -6.28 -0.74
N PRO A 29 -2.23 -6.93 -1.46
CA PRO A 29 -2.54 -7.40 -2.80
C PRO A 29 -3.34 -8.71 -2.79
N ILE A 30 -4.41 -8.77 -3.59
CA ILE A 30 -5.39 -9.87 -3.66
C ILE A 30 -5.34 -10.51 -5.06
N PRO A 31 -5.27 -11.85 -5.23
CA PRO A 31 -4.95 -12.90 -4.27
C PRO A 31 -3.46 -13.31 -4.28
N ALA A 32 -2.94 -13.61 -3.09
CA ALA A 32 -1.62 -14.17 -2.84
C ALA A 32 -1.57 -15.68 -3.17
N SER A 33 -1.64 -16.03 -4.45
CA SER A 33 -1.25 -17.37 -4.87
C SER A 33 0.27 -17.38 -5.06
N PRO A 34 1.04 -18.15 -4.27
CA PRO A 34 2.48 -18.26 -4.49
C PRO A 34 2.71 -18.74 -5.92
N ARG A 35 3.63 -18.08 -6.63
CA ARG A 35 4.02 -18.52 -7.97
C ARG A 35 4.59 -19.93 -7.85
N LYS A 36 4.17 -20.86 -8.72
CA LYS A 36 4.59 -22.28 -8.68
C LYS A 36 6.11 -22.49 -8.61
N TRP A 37 6.89 -21.54 -9.10
CA TRP A 37 8.35 -21.57 -9.15
C TRP A 37 9.04 -20.82 -7.99
N GLU A 38 8.28 -20.15 -7.11
CA GLU A 38 8.74 -19.49 -5.89
C GLU A 38 7.85 -19.83 -4.68
N PRO A 39 7.73 -21.11 -4.29
CA PRO A 39 6.84 -21.52 -3.19
C PRO A 39 7.24 -20.92 -1.83
N TYR A 40 8.49 -20.46 -1.69
CA TYR A 40 9.05 -19.89 -0.46
C TYR A 40 9.16 -18.36 -0.47
N LYS A 41 8.80 -17.67 -1.57
CA LYS A 41 8.55 -16.23 -1.50
C LYS A 41 7.05 -16.06 -1.24
N PRO A 42 6.64 -15.73 0.00
CA PRO A 42 5.28 -15.31 0.26
C PRO A 42 5.11 -13.95 -0.42
N GLU A 43 4.78 -13.97 -1.70
CA GLU A 43 4.27 -12.79 -2.36
C GLU A 43 2.74 -12.81 -2.40
N PRO A 44 2.15 -11.61 -2.30
CA PRO A 44 2.87 -10.33 -2.36
C PRO A 44 3.03 -9.73 -0.96
N ALA A 45 4.26 -9.35 -0.63
CA ALA A 45 4.58 -8.73 0.65
C ALA A 45 3.71 -7.48 0.82
N VAL A 46 3.02 -7.37 1.96
CA VAL A 46 2.19 -6.21 2.26
C VAL A 46 3.07 -4.96 2.23
N LEU A 47 2.71 -3.99 1.38
CA LEU A 47 3.39 -2.70 1.37
C LEU A 47 2.84 -1.89 2.53
N LEU A 48 3.72 -1.48 3.45
CA LEU A 48 3.36 -0.69 4.62
C LEU A 48 4.23 0.58 4.66
N VAL A 49 3.58 1.74 4.78
CA VAL A 49 4.23 3.01 5.03
C VAL A 49 3.69 3.60 6.34
N LYS A 50 4.59 3.94 7.26
CA LYS A 50 4.26 4.69 8.48
C LYS A 50 4.75 6.12 8.36
N LEU A 51 3.87 7.08 8.60
CA LEU A 51 4.19 8.50 8.46
C LEU A 51 3.32 9.36 9.38
N HIS A 52 3.78 10.58 9.64
CA HIS A 52 3.04 11.58 10.40
C HIS A 52 2.28 12.53 9.46
N ALA A 53 0.99 12.75 9.71
CA ALA A 53 0.16 13.63 8.87
C ALA A 53 -1.01 14.24 9.65
N THR A 54 -1.45 15.42 9.20
CA THR A 54 -2.54 16.17 9.82
C THR A 54 -3.93 15.62 9.50
N SER A 55 -4.06 14.76 8.48
CA SER A 55 -5.32 14.14 8.10
C SER A 55 -5.13 12.77 7.44
N ARG A 56 -6.20 11.98 7.41
CA ARG A 56 -6.25 10.67 6.74
C ARG A 56 -5.89 10.77 5.25
N ASP A 57 -6.41 11.77 4.56
CA ASP A 57 -6.22 11.92 3.12
C ASP A 57 -4.82 12.44 2.78
N ALA A 58 -4.27 13.32 3.62
CA ALA A 58 -2.87 13.73 3.53
C ALA A 58 -1.94 12.53 3.75
N ALA A 59 -2.26 11.65 4.70
CA ALA A 59 -1.49 10.44 4.94
C ALA A 59 -1.56 9.47 3.76
N ALA A 60 -2.76 9.19 3.26
CA ALA A 60 -2.96 8.31 2.12
C ALA A 60 -2.20 8.79 0.89
N ARG A 61 -2.35 10.07 0.56
CA ARG A 61 -1.69 10.67 -0.62
C ARG A 61 -0.17 10.64 -0.50
N ALA A 62 0.38 11.07 0.64
CA ALA A 62 1.82 11.07 0.86
C ALA A 62 2.44 9.66 0.77
N ALA A 63 1.79 8.67 1.39
CA ALA A 63 2.26 7.28 1.32
C ALA A 63 2.23 6.73 -0.11
N LEU A 64 1.14 6.96 -0.85
CA LEU A 64 0.97 6.45 -2.21
C LEU A 64 1.91 7.14 -3.21
N GLU A 65 2.13 8.45 -3.08
CA GLU A 65 3.14 9.16 -3.86
C GLU A 65 4.54 8.62 -3.61
N GLN A 66 4.89 8.36 -2.34
CA GLN A 66 6.17 7.74 -1.98
C GLN A 66 6.33 6.34 -2.60
N LEU A 67 5.30 5.48 -2.51
CA LEU A 67 5.35 4.14 -3.09
C LEU A 67 5.45 4.17 -4.62
N LYS A 68 4.82 5.14 -5.28
CA LYS A 68 4.92 5.35 -6.73
C LYS A 68 6.33 5.79 -7.12
N GLN A 69 6.93 6.73 -6.38
CA GLN A 69 8.32 7.17 -6.59
C GLN A 69 9.33 6.03 -6.41
N GLN A 70 9.05 5.08 -5.51
CA GLN A 70 9.87 3.88 -5.29
C GLN A 70 9.64 2.78 -6.34
N GLY A 71 8.71 2.97 -7.29
CA GLY A 71 8.34 1.96 -8.28
C GLY A 71 7.65 0.73 -7.69
N LYS A 72 7.06 0.86 -6.50
CA LYS A 72 6.32 -0.23 -5.83
C LYS A 72 4.87 -0.33 -6.29
N ILE A 73 4.30 0.79 -6.73
CA ILE A 73 2.99 0.87 -7.37
C ILE A 73 3.09 1.67 -8.67
N ASP A 74 2.24 1.34 -9.63
CA ASP A 74 2.17 1.98 -10.93
C ASP A 74 1.33 3.27 -10.85
N ASP A 75 0.20 3.20 -10.13
CA ASP A 75 -0.74 4.32 -10.01
C ASP A 75 -1.64 4.19 -8.77
N PHE A 76 -2.39 5.24 -8.43
CA PHE A 76 -3.32 5.21 -7.29
C PHE A 76 -4.46 6.23 -7.39
N SER A 77 -5.50 6.02 -6.59
CA SER A 77 -6.61 6.96 -6.34
C SER A 77 -6.87 7.09 -4.84
N VAL A 78 -7.19 8.29 -4.37
CA VAL A 78 -7.44 8.61 -2.94
C VAL A 78 -8.92 8.91 -2.71
#